data_AF-A0A2T8I9J7-F1
#
_entry.id   AF-A0A2T8I9J7-F1
#
_cell.length_a   1.000
_cell.length_b   1.000
_cell.length_c   1.000
_cell.angle_alpha   90.00
_cell.angle_beta   90.00
_cell.angle_gamma   90.00
#
_symmetry.space_group_name_H-M   'P 1'
#
loop_
_entity.id
_entity.type
_entity.pdbx_description
1 polymer ?
#
loop_
_entity_poly.entity_id
_entity_poly.type
_entity_poly.pdbx_seq_one_letter_code
_entity_poly.pdbx_strand_id
1 'polypeptide(L)'
;MQAPALPSAGVFHHLAHQVLDRLPQPDEKLMMKKESTARVQENDTLCSRWVEEMEEVLPGTDLLVEKARWSKPSIYRVPEWIKGMMPNNTSAYRPRLVSLGPFHHGEPDLLPMEEHKRRAVLHLVKRSGKPLRDFVAAVEMVADELLDAYQGLDEKWRESSRDRFVQMMVMDGCFLLELMEATKPLGSSVKEDEDDQWGDYAANDPVFSAHANHILWPGIRSDVIALENQLPLLVLQRLLAVERGTTPEPAEINMAVVRYLYYCSCEGTPTGKLGLHPLDILHRSMCAPQPDAQHQGGDSASFEEDCMPSAVELREARVLFKSSNTHLIDAITFRNGVLSMPEFKAYGDTENLYLNLFAFEQLHPDTGYELLSYMFFMVGLIESNRDVALLRSRGIIRNMRSSDKELVEMFSVLGRATLMHPSSKLNGVLREVKAHCKKRRNKWRANFVHTYLSSPWVFISLIAAVILLMATLLQTVYAILPFYSKVKPEV
;
A
#
# COMPACT_ATOMS: atom_id res chain seq x y z
N MET A 1 0.35 -30.76 -68.78
CA MET A 1 -0.27 -30.30 -70.03
C MET A 1 -1.02 -31.48 -70.65
N GLN A 2 -2.34 -31.50 -70.52
CA GLN A 2 -3.26 -32.35 -71.27
C GLN A 2 -4.56 -31.54 -71.39
N ALA A 3 -4.95 -31.22 -72.62
CA ALA A 3 -6.20 -30.57 -72.96
C ALA A 3 -7.24 -31.64 -73.35
N PRO A 4 -8.52 -31.53 -72.93
CA PRO A 4 -9.58 -32.34 -73.50
C PRO A 4 -10.27 -31.62 -74.67
N ALA A 5 -10.74 -32.45 -75.59
CA ALA A 5 -11.41 -32.13 -76.84
C ALA A 5 -12.82 -31.52 -76.65
N LEU A 6 -13.24 -30.75 -77.65
CA LEU A 6 -14.60 -30.22 -77.83
C LEU A 6 -15.58 -31.35 -78.24
N PRO A 7 -16.78 -31.43 -77.64
CA PRO A 7 -17.90 -32.16 -78.21
C PRO A 7 -18.68 -31.32 -79.23
N SER A 8 -19.28 -32.04 -80.18
CA SER A 8 -19.98 -31.60 -81.37
C SER A 8 -21.32 -30.87 -81.13
N ALA A 9 -21.74 -30.13 -82.15
CA ALA A 9 -22.87 -29.20 -82.22
C ALA A 9 -24.29 -29.85 -82.19
N GLY A 10 -24.51 -30.84 -81.33
CA GLY A 10 -25.82 -31.53 -81.19
C GLY A 10 -26.71 -31.05 -80.04
N VAL A 11 -26.23 -30.19 -79.14
CA VAL A 11 -26.90 -29.93 -77.84
C VAL A 11 -27.50 -28.52 -77.71
N PHE A 12 -27.28 -27.63 -78.68
CA PHE A 12 -27.68 -26.22 -78.56
C PHE A 12 -29.16 -25.89 -78.80
N HIS A 13 -29.98 -26.84 -79.28
CA HIS A 13 -31.41 -26.56 -79.49
C HIS A 13 -32.31 -26.96 -78.31
N HIS A 14 -31.81 -27.72 -77.32
CA HIS A 14 -32.61 -28.11 -76.15
C HIS A 14 -32.36 -27.22 -74.91
N LEU A 15 -31.25 -26.46 -74.89
CA LEU A 15 -30.86 -25.59 -73.76
C LEU A 15 -31.44 -24.17 -73.83
N ALA A 16 -31.91 -23.70 -74.99
CA ALA A 16 -32.50 -22.35 -75.12
C ALA A 16 -33.89 -22.23 -74.45
N HIS A 17 -34.60 -23.34 -74.23
CA HIS A 17 -35.91 -23.34 -73.55
C HIS A 17 -35.84 -23.61 -72.05
N GLN A 18 -34.67 -23.91 -71.46
CA GLN A 18 -34.54 -24.15 -70.01
C GLN A 18 -33.86 -23.00 -69.24
N VAL A 19 -33.32 -21.99 -69.90
CA VAL A 19 -32.67 -20.84 -69.24
C VAL A 19 -33.59 -19.62 -69.10
N LEU A 20 -34.66 -19.52 -69.90
CA LEU A 20 -35.64 -18.43 -69.79
C LEU A 20 -36.59 -18.55 -68.58
N ASP A 21 -36.70 -19.74 -67.96
CA ASP A 21 -37.49 -19.97 -66.75
C ASP A 21 -36.68 -19.86 -65.43
N ARG A 22 -35.40 -19.46 -65.50
CA ARG A 22 -34.55 -19.23 -64.31
C ARG A 22 -34.08 -17.78 -64.16
N LEU A 23 -34.76 -16.83 -64.79
CA LEU A 23 -34.64 -15.44 -64.38
C LEU A 23 -35.58 -15.23 -63.18
N PRO A 24 -35.07 -14.74 -62.03
CA PRO A 24 -35.90 -14.53 -60.86
C PRO A 24 -37.05 -13.61 -61.23
N GLN A 25 -38.27 -14.05 -60.93
CA GLN A 25 -39.48 -13.27 -61.17
C GLN A 25 -39.38 -11.92 -60.42
N PRO A 26 -40.09 -10.86 -60.86
CA PRO A 26 -39.97 -9.51 -60.29
C PRO A 26 -40.06 -9.49 -58.76
N ASP A 27 -40.83 -10.41 -58.18
CA ASP A 27 -41.06 -10.52 -56.74
C ASP A 27 -39.88 -11.12 -55.95
N GLU A 28 -39.07 -12.02 -56.52
CA GLU A 28 -37.86 -12.56 -55.87
C GLU A 28 -36.72 -11.54 -55.85
N LYS A 29 -36.57 -10.74 -56.91
CA LYS A 29 -35.63 -9.60 -56.89
C LYS A 29 -36.06 -8.54 -55.89
N LEU A 30 -37.37 -8.34 -55.70
CA LEU A 30 -37.91 -7.44 -54.69
C LEU A 30 -37.68 -7.97 -53.26
N MET A 31 -37.81 -9.29 -53.05
CA MET A 31 -37.51 -9.93 -51.76
C MET A 31 -36.03 -9.92 -51.42
N MET A 32 -35.14 -10.27 -52.37
CA MET A 32 -33.68 -10.18 -52.17
C MET A 32 -33.21 -8.75 -51.94
N LYS A 33 -33.81 -7.77 -52.64
CA LYS A 33 -33.53 -6.36 -52.38
C LYS A 33 -34.02 -5.98 -50.99
N LYS A 34 -35.25 -6.34 -50.60
CA LYS A 34 -35.78 -6.12 -49.24
C LYS A 34 -34.97 -6.79 -48.13
N GLU A 35 -34.44 -8.00 -48.32
CA GLU A 35 -33.57 -8.65 -47.34
C GLU A 35 -32.19 -8.00 -47.27
N SER A 36 -31.64 -7.53 -48.40
CA SER A 36 -30.39 -6.74 -48.40
C SER A 36 -30.57 -5.36 -47.76
N THR A 37 -31.69 -4.68 -48.04
CA THR A 37 -32.02 -3.41 -47.38
C THR A 37 -32.37 -3.63 -45.92
N ALA A 38 -33.03 -4.74 -45.55
CA ALA A 38 -33.31 -5.09 -44.16
C ALA A 38 -32.04 -5.44 -43.38
N ARG A 39 -31.06 -6.12 -43.98
CA ARG A 39 -29.73 -6.34 -43.35
C ARG A 39 -28.89 -5.07 -43.24
N VAL A 40 -29.00 -4.15 -44.21
CA VAL A 40 -28.37 -2.83 -44.11
C VAL A 40 -29.08 -1.98 -43.04
N GLN A 41 -30.40 -2.08 -42.93
CA GLN A 41 -31.20 -1.33 -41.97
C GLN A 41 -31.18 -1.92 -40.55
N GLU A 42 -30.96 -3.23 -40.39
CA GLU A 42 -30.64 -3.90 -39.12
C GLU A 42 -29.21 -3.60 -38.64
N ASN A 43 -28.28 -3.35 -39.58
CA ASN A 43 -26.93 -2.90 -39.23
C ASN A 43 -26.90 -1.40 -38.88
N ASP A 44 -27.76 -0.57 -39.49
CA ASP A 44 -27.91 0.85 -39.12
C ASP A 44 -28.65 1.04 -37.77
N THR A 45 -29.54 0.13 -37.37
CA THR A 45 -30.17 0.13 -36.03
C THR A 45 -29.28 -0.47 -34.93
N LEU A 46 -28.10 -0.97 -35.29
CA LEU A 46 -27.04 -1.39 -34.36
C LEU A 46 -26.10 -0.25 -33.96
N CYS A 47 -26.37 1.01 -34.32
CA CYS A 47 -25.97 2.14 -33.48
C CYS A 47 -26.83 2.12 -32.21
N SER A 48 -26.56 1.12 -31.38
CA SER A 48 -27.11 1.01 -30.03
C SER A 48 -26.95 2.35 -29.31
N ARG A 49 -27.97 2.79 -28.58
CA ARG A 49 -28.01 4.07 -27.86
C ARG A 49 -26.70 4.49 -27.16
N TRP A 50 -25.89 3.54 -26.69
CA TRP A 50 -24.58 3.83 -26.13
C TRP A 50 -23.57 4.39 -27.14
N VAL A 51 -23.63 4.02 -28.42
CA VAL A 51 -22.82 4.57 -29.51
C VAL A 51 -23.16 6.04 -29.72
N GLU A 52 -24.45 6.38 -29.82
CA GLU A 52 -24.91 7.77 -29.93
C GLU A 52 -24.49 8.59 -28.69
N GLU A 53 -24.67 8.03 -27.48
CA GLU A 53 -24.19 8.64 -26.24
C GLU A 53 -22.67 8.86 -26.23
N MET A 54 -21.88 7.93 -26.77
CA MET A 54 -20.42 8.07 -26.86
C MET A 54 -19.99 9.06 -27.95
N GLU A 55 -20.67 9.07 -29.10
CA GLU A 55 -20.42 10.00 -30.21
C GLU A 55 -20.76 11.46 -29.84
N GLU A 56 -21.72 11.69 -28.95
CA GLU A 56 -21.99 13.02 -28.38
C GLU A 56 -20.88 13.50 -27.43
N VAL A 57 -20.25 12.60 -26.68
CA VAL A 57 -19.21 12.93 -25.68
C VAL A 57 -17.80 12.99 -26.29
N LEU A 58 -17.58 12.28 -27.40
CA LEU A 58 -16.30 12.21 -28.15
C LEU A 58 -15.71 13.58 -28.54
N PRO A 59 -16.48 14.59 -29.01
CA PRO A 59 -15.94 15.90 -29.33
C PRO A 59 -15.50 16.72 -28.10
N GLY A 60 -15.97 16.37 -26.90
CA GLY A 60 -15.67 17.06 -25.63
C GLY A 60 -14.56 16.41 -24.81
N THR A 61 -13.92 15.35 -25.31
CA THR A 61 -12.86 14.61 -24.60
C THR A 61 -11.50 15.28 -24.82
N ASP A 62 -11.31 16.43 -24.19
CA ASP A 62 -9.97 17.04 -24.07
C ASP A 62 -9.16 16.26 -23.03
N LEU A 63 -8.08 15.62 -23.49
CA LEU A 63 -7.15 14.85 -22.66
C LEU A 63 -6.57 15.66 -21.48
N LEU A 64 -6.41 16.98 -21.62
CA LEU A 64 -5.94 17.84 -20.54
C LEU A 64 -7.02 18.04 -19.47
N VAL A 65 -8.27 18.21 -19.89
CA VAL A 65 -9.43 18.31 -18.98
C VAL A 65 -9.65 16.98 -18.27
N GLU A 66 -9.54 15.86 -19.00
CA GLU A 66 -9.62 14.52 -18.44
C GLU A 66 -8.50 14.29 -17.41
N LYS A 67 -7.24 14.60 -17.76
CA LYS A 67 -6.11 14.48 -16.84
C LYS A 67 -6.32 15.35 -15.59
N ALA A 68 -6.76 16.58 -15.76
CA ALA A 68 -7.04 17.49 -14.64
C ALA A 68 -8.20 17.01 -13.77
N ARG A 69 -9.19 16.31 -14.34
CA ARG A 69 -10.28 15.68 -13.60
C ARG A 69 -9.79 14.50 -12.77
N TRP A 70 -8.95 13.63 -13.34
CA TRP A 70 -8.44 12.45 -12.65
C TRP A 70 -7.35 12.76 -11.61
N SER A 71 -6.73 13.94 -11.66
CA SER A 71 -5.75 14.38 -10.67
C SER A 71 -6.36 14.98 -9.38
N LYS A 72 -7.68 15.21 -9.33
CA LYS A 72 -8.30 15.85 -8.16
C LYS A 72 -8.57 14.89 -6.99
N PRO A 73 -9.13 13.68 -7.22
CA PRO A 73 -9.48 12.79 -6.12
C PRO A 73 -8.24 12.29 -5.40
N SER A 74 -8.29 12.32 -4.08
CA SER A 74 -7.28 11.77 -3.18
C SER A 74 -7.86 10.94 -2.04
N ILE A 75 -9.18 10.96 -1.85
CA ILE A 75 -9.90 10.20 -0.83
C ILE A 75 -10.84 9.20 -1.52
N TYR A 76 -10.72 7.93 -1.14
CA TYR A 76 -11.31 6.81 -1.87
C TYR A 76 -12.19 5.94 -0.98
N ARG A 77 -13.24 5.36 -1.56
CA ARG A 77 -13.85 4.15 -1.00
C ARG A 77 -13.04 2.94 -1.41
N VAL A 78 -12.85 2.00 -0.51
CA VAL A 78 -12.08 0.78 -0.84
C VAL A 78 -12.95 -0.14 -1.69
N PRO A 79 -12.52 -0.49 -2.92
CA PRO A 79 -13.27 -1.41 -3.77
C PRO A 79 -13.36 -2.82 -3.17
N GLU A 80 -14.42 -3.55 -3.53
CA GLU A 80 -14.66 -4.91 -3.02
C GLU A 80 -13.55 -5.90 -3.37
N TRP A 81 -12.82 -5.71 -4.48
CA TRP A 81 -11.69 -6.57 -4.82
C TRP A 81 -10.50 -6.41 -3.86
N ILE A 82 -10.25 -5.18 -3.36
CA ILE A 82 -9.23 -4.93 -2.32
C ILE A 82 -9.68 -5.53 -0.99
N LYS A 83 -10.95 -5.34 -0.62
CA LYS A 83 -11.53 -5.97 0.58
C LYS A 83 -11.46 -7.50 0.51
N GLY A 84 -11.70 -8.06 -0.67
CA GLY A 84 -11.69 -9.49 -0.95
C GLY A 84 -10.31 -10.15 -0.81
N MET A 85 -9.20 -9.40 -0.97
CA MET A 85 -7.86 -9.92 -0.66
C MET A 85 -7.67 -10.21 0.84
N MET A 86 -8.49 -9.59 1.69
CA MET A 86 -8.38 -9.59 3.15
C MET A 86 -9.73 -9.93 3.81
N PRO A 87 -10.28 -11.13 3.59
CA PRO A 87 -11.67 -11.46 3.93
C PRO A 87 -11.99 -11.36 5.43
N ASN A 88 -10.98 -11.51 6.30
CA ASN A 88 -11.16 -11.41 7.75
C ASN A 88 -11.08 -9.97 8.29
N ASN A 89 -10.69 -9.00 7.45
CA ASN A 89 -10.30 -7.65 7.86
C ASN A 89 -10.97 -6.55 7.02
N THR A 90 -12.15 -6.82 6.46
CA THR A 90 -12.89 -5.85 5.63
C THR A 90 -13.27 -4.56 6.38
N SER A 91 -13.35 -4.62 7.71
CA SER A 91 -13.61 -3.47 8.58
C SER A 91 -12.38 -2.59 8.87
N ALA A 92 -11.19 -2.96 8.39
CA ALA A 92 -9.95 -2.20 8.64
C ALA A 92 -9.97 -0.79 8.02
N TYR A 93 -10.78 -0.59 6.99
CA TYR A 93 -10.83 0.67 6.21
C TYR A 93 -11.86 1.68 6.72
N ARG A 94 -12.67 1.30 7.70
CA ARG A 94 -13.80 2.08 8.23
C ARG A 94 -13.50 2.55 9.66
N PRO A 95 -14.05 3.70 10.09
CA PRO A 95 -13.90 4.19 11.44
C PRO A 95 -14.75 3.38 12.45
N ARG A 96 -14.37 3.46 13.72
CA ARG A 96 -15.05 2.79 14.84
C ARG A 96 -15.57 3.74 15.92
N LEU A 97 -14.94 4.89 16.10
CA LEU A 97 -15.22 5.86 17.15
C LEU A 97 -15.63 7.22 16.59
N VAL A 98 -14.97 7.68 15.52
CA VAL A 98 -15.18 9.01 14.95
C VAL A 98 -15.20 8.97 13.43
N SER A 99 -16.30 9.45 12.85
CA SER A 99 -16.34 9.77 11.43
C SER A 99 -15.56 11.06 11.17
N LEU A 100 -14.81 11.15 10.09
CA LEU A 100 -14.18 12.35 9.57
C LEU A 100 -14.49 12.41 8.09
N GLY A 101 -15.10 13.51 7.66
CA GLY A 101 -15.60 13.67 6.32
C GLY A 101 -16.91 12.88 6.06
N PRO A 102 -17.34 12.87 4.80
CA PRO A 102 -18.72 12.57 4.42
C PRO A 102 -19.07 11.08 4.30
N PHE A 103 -18.10 10.17 4.15
CA PHE A 103 -18.37 8.77 3.80
C PHE A 103 -19.08 7.97 4.90
N HIS A 104 -18.81 8.30 6.17
CA HIS A 104 -19.41 7.67 7.36
C HIS A 104 -20.20 8.66 8.22
N HIS A 105 -20.42 9.88 7.71
CA HIS A 105 -21.12 10.89 8.47
C HIS A 105 -22.59 10.49 8.73
N GLY A 106 -22.99 10.53 10.00
CA GLY A 106 -24.34 10.19 10.44
C GLY A 106 -24.59 8.71 10.70
N GLU A 107 -23.58 7.84 10.62
CA GLU A 107 -23.72 6.44 11.05
C GLU A 107 -24.01 6.36 12.56
N PRO A 108 -25.02 5.59 13.01
CA PRO A 108 -25.48 5.60 14.40
C PRO A 108 -24.39 5.37 15.44
N ASP A 109 -23.45 4.47 15.16
CA ASP A 109 -22.38 4.09 16.08
C ASP A 109 -21.30 5.19 16.23
N LEU A 110 -21.26 6.16 15.31
CA LEU A 110 -20.26 7.25 15.29
C LEU A 110 -20.84 8.59 15.80
N LEU A 111 -22.18 8.69 15.93
CA LEU A 111 -22.88 9.89 16.42
C LEU A 111 -22.41 10.40 17.79
N PRO A 112 -22.02 9.56 18.78
CA PRO A 112 -21.58 10.05 20.08
C PRO A 112 -20.42 11.07 20.00
N MET A 113 -19.55 10.98 18.98
CA MET A 113 -18.42 11.89 18.84
C MET A 113 -18.81 13.27 18.28
N GLU A 114 -19.98 13.41 17.65
CA GLU A 114 -20.42 14.70 17.05
C GLU A 114 -20.54 15.82 18.09
N GLU A 115 -20.94 15.49 19.32
CA GLU A 115 -20.98 16.47 20.41
C GLU A 115 -19.56 16.96 20.77
N HIS A 116 -18.58 16.07 20.76
CA HIS A 116 -17.19 16.46 21.05
C HIS A 116 -16.56 17.29 19.93
N LYS A 117 -16.94 17.06 18.67
CA LYS A 117 -16.59 17.94 17.54
C LYS A 117 -17.21 19.33 17.69
N ARG A 118 -18.48 19.41 18.12
CA ARG A 118 -19.14 20.68 18.40
C ARG A 118 -18.38 21.47 19.46
N ARG A 119 -17.98 20.81 20.55
CA ARG A 119 -17.17 21.44 21.60
C ARG A 119 -15.82 21.92 21.06
N ALA A 120 -15.14 21.12 20.24
CA ALA A 120 -13.88 21.53 19.60
C ALA A 120 -14.02 22.85 18.83
N VAL A 121 -15.08 23.01 18.03
CA VAL A 121 -15.36 24.29 17.35
C VAL A 121 -15.52 25.43 18.35
N LEU A 122 -16.29 25.23 19.42
CA LEU A 122 -16.53 26.29 20.41
C LEU A 122 -15.24 26.72 21.13
N HIS A 123 -14.40 25.78 21.52
CA HIS A 123 -13.11 26.04 22.18
C HIS A 123 -12.15 26.77 21.24
N LEU A 124 -11.96 26.28 20.02
CA LEU A 124 -11.07 26.89 19.02
C LEU A 124 -11.52 28.32 18.68
N VAL A 125 -12.81 28.51 18.39
CA VAL A 125 -13.37 29.83 18.02
C VAL A 125 -13.23 30.81 19.18
N LYS A 126 -13.56 30.39 20.41
CA LYS A 126 -13.41 31.23 21.60
C LYS A 126 -11.96 31.63 21.82
N ARG A 127 -11.02 30.70 21.68
CA ARG A 127 -9.57 30.95 21.84
C ARG A 127 -9.02 31.88 20.76
N SER A 128 -9.50 31.78 19.53
CA SER A 128 -9.08 32.65 18.42
C SER A 128 -9.53 34.10 18.56
N GLY A 129 -10.62 34.36 19.30
CA GLY A 129 -11.28 35.66 19.32
C GLY A 129 -11.91 36.09 17.97
N LYS A 130 -11.95 35.20 16.98
CA LYS A 130 -12.58 35.42 15.67
C LYS A 130 -14.02 34.89 15.67
N PRO A 131 -14.94 35.50 14.90
CA PRO A 131 -16.30 35.00 14.80
C PRO A 131 -16.36 33.70 13.97
N LEU A 132 -17.21 32.75 14.38
CA LEU A 132 -17.38 31.45 13.70
C LEU A 132 -17.65 31.58 12.18
N ARG A 133 -18.36 32.63 11.77
CA ARG A 133 -18.66 32.91 10.35
C ARG A 133 -17.40 33.05 9.49
N ASP A 134 -16.29 33.51 10.06
CA ASP A 134 -15.03 33.70 9.32
C ASP A 134 -14.40 32.33 9.01
N PHE A 135 -14.51 31.36 9.93
CA PHE A 135 -14.09 29.98 9.71
C PHE A 135 -14.96 29.29 8.65
N VAL A 136 -16.28 29.46 8.75
CA VAL A 136 -17.24 28.93 7.75
C VAL A 136 -16.93 29.51 6.37
N ALA A 137 -16.76 30.83 6.26
CA ALA A 137 -16.43 31.49 5.00
C ALA A 137 -15.09 31.01 4.42
N ALA A 138 -14.09 30.75 5.27
CA ALA A 138 -12.78 30.26 4.83
C ALA A 138 -12.85 28.86 4.22
N VAL A 139 -13.69 27.97 4.76
CA VAL A 139 -13.93 26.63 4.21
C VAL A 139 -14.82 26.69 2.97
N GLU A 140 -15.85 27.55 2.98
CA GLU A 140 -16.75 27.78 1.84
C GLU A 140 -16.00 28.17 0.56
N MET A 141 -14.97 29.02 0.68
CA MET A 141 -14.13 29.45 -0.44
C MET A 141 -13.39 28.31 -1.16
N VAL A 142 -13.18 27.18 -0.49
CA VAL A 142 -12.49 26.00 -1.06
C VAL A 142 -13.38 24.77 -1.13
N ALA A 143 -14.70 24.91 -0.92
CA ALA A 143 -15.57 23.75 -0.80
C ALA A 143 -15.61 22.90 -2.08
N ASP A 144 -15.44 23.48 -3.27
CA ASP A 144 -15.34 22.72 -4.52
C ASP A 144 -14.06 21.88 -4.60
N GLU A 145 -12.92 22.42 -4.18
CA GLU A 145 -11.66 21.67 -4.08
C GLU A 145 -11.77 20.52 -3.06
N LEU A 146 -12.45 20.77 -1.94
CA LEU A 146 -12.70 19.77 -0.91
C LEU A 146 -13.65 18.67 -1.40
N LEU A 147 -14.69 19.01 -2.17
CA LEU A 147 -15.61 18.04 -2.79
C LEU A 147 -14.89 17.19 -3.83
N ASP A 148 -14.10 17.83 -4.68
CA ASP A 148 -13.33 17.17 -5.75
C ASP A 148 -12.24 16.22 -5.22
N ALA A 149 -11.82 16.38 -3.96
CA ALA A 149 -10.91 15.46 -3.29
C ALA A 149 -11.52 14.06 -3.04
N TYR A 150 -12.85 13.93 -3.00
CA TYR A 150 -13.54 12.64 -2.75
C TYR A 150 -13.96 11.95 -4.05
N GLN A 151 -13.50 10.72 -4.26
CA GLN A 151 -13.96 9.89 -5.37
C GLN A 151 -15.33 9.26 -5.05
N GLY A 152 -16.30 9.42 -5.94
CA GLY A 152 -17.60 8.75 -5.83
C GLY A 152 -18.45 9.24 -4.66
N LEU A 153 -18.35 10.53 -4.32
CA LEU A 153 -19.15 11.14 -3.26
C LEU A 153 -20.64 11.21 -3.65
N ASP A 154 -21.52 10.87 -2.70
CA ASP A 154 -22.98 10.95 -2.87
C ASP A 154 -23.43 12.35 -3.31
N GLU A 155 -24.37 12.42 -4.25
CA GLU A 155 -24.98 13.68 -4.74
C GLU A 155 -25.61 14.53 -3.62
N LYS A 156 -25.98 13.91 -2.49
CA LYS A 156 -26.50 14.59 -1.30
C LYS A 156 -25.51 15.57 -0.66
N TRP A 157 -24.23 15.54 -1.03
CA TRP A 157 -23.20 16.46 -0.54
C TRP A 157 -22.91 17.60 -1.51
N ARG A 158 -23.52 17.59 -2.71
CA ARG A 158 -23.36 18.63 -3.73
C ARG A 158 -24.39 19.75 -3.54
N GLU A 159 -24.54 20.62 -4.55
CA GLU A 159 -25.20 21.94 -4.54
C GLU A 159 -26.42 22.10 -3.62
N SER A 160 -27.32 21.13 -3.54
CA SER A 160 -28.51 21.20 -2.67
C SER A 160 -28.22 21.15 -1.15
N SER A 161 -27.01 20.76 -0.74
CA SER A 161 -26.61 20.59 0.67
C SER A 161 -25.19 21.09 0.95
N ARG A 162 -24.69 22.06 0.17
CA ARG A 162 -23.34 22.63 0.31
C ARG A 162 -23.08 23.15 1.73
N ASP A 163 -24.04 23.86 2.32
CA ASP A 163 -23.95 24.37 3.70
C ASP A 163 -23.67 23.26 4.72
N ARG A 164 -24.31 22.10 4.54
CA ARG A 164 -24.13 20.94 5.42
C ARG A 164 -22.75 20.33 5.26
N PHE A 165 -22.23 20.28 4.03
CA PHE A 165 -20.87 19.83 3.76
C PHE A 165 -19.84 20.76 4.42
N VAL A 166 -19.99 22.07 4.27
CA VAL A 166 -19.08 23.05 4.89
C VAL A 166 -19.16 23.00 6.41
N GLN A 167 -20.37 22.88 6.97
CA GLN A 167 -20.54 22.68 8.41
C GLN A 167 -19.78 21.46 8.91
N MET A 168 -19.90 20.31 8.23
CA MET A 168 -19.14 19.10 8.59
C MET A 168 -17.64 19.34 8.51
N MET A 169 -17.15 19.94 7.42
CA MET A 169 -15.72 20.20 7.23
C MET A 169 -15.14 21.09 8.33
N VAL A 170 -15.88 22.12 8.77
CA VAL A 170 -15.49 22.98 9.90
C VAL A 170 -15.45 22.18 11.21
N MET A 171 -16.47 21.36 11.48
CA MET A 171 -16.58 20.57 12.71
C MET A 171 -15.46 19.53 12.81
N ASP A 172 -15.27 18.74 11.76
CA ASP A 172 -14.26 17.69 11.69
C ASP A 172 -12.84 18.28 11.67
N GLY A 173 -12.66 19.38 10.95
CA GLY A 173 -11.38 20.10 10.89
C GLY A 173 -10.97 20.68 12.24
N CYS A 174 -11.87 21.39 12.93
CA CYS A 174 -11.60 21.92 14.27
C CYS A 174 -11.33 20.79 15.28
N PHE A 175 -12.08 19.68 15.20
CA PHE A 175 -11.85 18.53 16.06
C PHE A 175 -10.45 17.94 15.88
N LEU A 176 -10.02 17.73 14.64
CA LEU A 176 -8.68 17.22 14.35
C LEU A 176 -7.59 18.22 14.76
N LEU A 177 -7.81 19.53 14.57
CA LEU A 177 -6.89 20.57 15.02
C LEU A 177 -6.72 20.58 16.55
N GLU A 178 -7.80 20.47 17.32
CA GLU A 178 -7.72 20.38 18.78
C GLU A 178 -6.88 19.16 19.18
N LEU A 179 -7.10 17.98 18.57
CA LEU A 179 -6.33 16.78 18.85
C LEU A 179 -4.83 16.92 18.48
N MET A 180 -4.51 17.60 17.38
CA MET A 180 -3.14 17.84 16.93
C MET A 180 -2.41 18.88 17.78
N GLU A 181 -3.10 19.96 18.15
CA GLU A 181 -2.62 20.91 19.16
C GLU A 181 -2.39 20.16 20.46
N ALA A 182 -3.23 19.15 20.72
CA ALA A 182 -3.23 18.38 21.93
C ALA A 182 -2.01 17.44 22.13
N THR A 183 -1.09 17.43 21.18
CA THR A 183 0.13 16.60 21.18
C THR A 183 1.42 17.40 21.15
N LYS A 184 1.35 18.74 21.22
CA LYS A 184 2.58 19.55 21.33
C LYS A 184 3.27 19.19 22.66
N PRO A 185 4.58 18.83 22.64
CA PRO A 185 5.30 18.60 23.87
C PRO A 185 5.21 19.87 24.71
N LEU A 186 4.78 19.72 25.97
CA LEU A 186 4.78 20.79 26.95
C LEU A 186 6.19 21.38 26.94
N GLY A 187 6.32 22.62 26.45
CA GLY A 187 7.60 23.29 26.40
C GLY A 187 8.25 23.19 27.77
N SER A 188 9.53 22.85 27.81
CA SER A 188 10.38 22.77 28.99
C SER A 188 10.47 24.11 29.72
N SER A 189 9.38 24.51 30.40
CA SER A 189 9.26 25.70 31.24
C SER A 189 7.85 25.84 31.85
N VAL A 190 7.16 24.75 32.17
CA VAL A 190 6.02 24.81 33.09
C VAL A 190 6.41 23.98 34.31
N LYS A 191 6.37 24.65 35.47
CA LYS A 191 6.61 24.05 36.77
C LYS A 191 5.62 22.90 36.95
N GLU A 192 6.08 21.83 37.59
CA GLU A 192 5.28 20.71 38.09
C GLU A 192 4.32 21.16 39.19
N ASP A 193 3.51 22.19 38.94
CA ASP A 193 2.44 22.60 39.83
C ASP A 193 1.14 21.97 39.31
N GLU A 194 0.51 21.23 40.23
CA GLU A 194 -0.66 20.36 40.08
C GLU A 194 -1.84 21.06 39.38
N ASP A 195 -1.95 20.87 38.06
CA ASP A 195 -3.19 20.71 37.30
C ASP A 195 -2.79 20.42 35.85
N ASP A 196 -2.74 19.13 35.46
CA ASP A 196 -2.52 18.64 34.09
C ASP A 196 -3.71 19.03 33.18
N GLN A 197 -4.02 20.31 33.11
CA GLN A 197 -5.14 20.85 32.36
C GLN A 197 -4.74 21.02 30.89
N TRP A 198 -5.40 20.27 30.02
CA TRP A 198 -5.17 20.35 28.58
C TRP A 198 -5.80 21.61 27.99
N GLY A 199 -5.02 22.68 27.84
CA GLY A 199 -5.53 23.95 27.34
C GLY A 199 -6.65 24.48 28.23
N ASP A 200 -7.81 24.79 27.65
CA ASP A 200 -9.01 25.25 28.38
C ASP A 200 -10.08 24.16 28.59
N TYR A 201 -9.73 22.88 28.38
CA TYR A 201 -10.57 21.74 28.72
C TYR A 201 -10.45 21.36 30.20
N ALA A 202 -11.46 20.72 30.76
CA ALA A 202 -11.40 20.23 32.14
C ALA A 202 -10.50 18.98 32.23
N ALA A 203 -9.82 18.78 33.36
CA ALA A 203 -8.96 17.60 33.56
C ALA A 203 -9.70 16.25 33.44
N ASN A 204 -11.01 16.25 33.71
CA ASN A 204 -11.90 15.10 33.56
C ASN A 204 -12.65 15.06 32.20
N ASP A 205 -12.20 15.81 31.20
CA ASP A 205 -12.80 15.77 29.87
C ASP A 205 -12.70 14.35 29.27
N PRO A 206 -13.79 13.80 28.71
CA PRO A 206 -13.78 12.43 28.18
C PRO A 206 -12.93 12.27 26.90
N VAL A 207 -12.62 13.35 26.18
CA VAL A 207 -11.87 13.31 24.91
C VAL A 207 -10.58 14.12 24.98
N PHE A 208 -10.62 15.33 25.53
CA PHE A 208 -9.50 16.26 25.54
C PHE A 208 -8.83 16.30 26.92
N SER A 209 -8.37 15.15 27.39
CA SER A 209 -7.66 14.99 28.67
C SER A 209 -6.46 14.06 28.55
N ALA A 210 -5.54 14.13 29.52
CA ALA A 210 -4.40 13.22 29.60
C ALA A 210 -4.84 11.75 29.66
N HIS A 211 -5.92 11.45 30.39
CA HIS A 211 -6.50 10.11 30.46
C HIS A 211 -7.01 9.63 29.09
N ALA A 212 -7.76 10.48 28.38
CA ALA A 212 -8.28 10.16 27.06
C ALA A 212 -7.16 9.95 26.02
N ASN A 213 -6.05 10.69 26.11
CA ASN A 213 -4.89 10.49 25.24
C ASN A 213 -4.30 9.06 25.35
N HIS A 214 -4.31 8.47 26.55
CA HIS A 214 -3.77 7.12 26.75
C HIS A 214 -4.73 5.99 26.35
N ILE A 215 -6.05 6.19 26.48
CA ILE A 215 -7.05 5.12 26.31
C ILE A 215 -7.86 5.27 25.04
N LEU A 216 -8.38 6.48 24.78
CA LEU A 216 -9.31 6.73 23.67
C LEU A 216 -8.57 7.07 22.38
N TRP A 217 -7.52 7.90 22.45
CA TRP A 217 -6.86 8.40 21.25
C TRP A 217 -6.16 7.34 20.39
N PRO A 218 -5.64 6.21 20.89
CA PRO A 218 -5.18 5.14 20.01
C PRO A 218 -6.27 4.67 19.03
N GLY A 219 -7.52 4.60 19.50
CA GLY A 219 -8.68 4.31 18.65
C GLY A 219 -8.98 5.46 17.67
N ILE A 220 -8.94 6.70 18.13
CA ILE A 220 -9.14 7.87 17.25
C ILE A 220 -8.05 7.93 16.16
N ARG A 221 -6.78 7.69 16.50
CA ARG A 221 -5.67 7.63 15.53
C ARG A 221 -5.91 6.55 14.48
N SER A 222 -6.42 5.38 14.90
CA SER A 222 -6.81 4.29 13.98
C SER A 222 -7.90 4.74 13.00
N ASP A 223 -8.86 5.54 13.45
CA ASP A 223 -9.91 6.09 12.58
C ASP A 223 -9.37 7.21 11.67
N VAL A 224 -8.42 8.02 12.14
CA VAL A 224 -7.79 9.10 11.34
C VAL A 224 -6.93 8.53 10.19
N ILE A 225 -6.41 7.31 10.32
CA ILE A 225 -5.66 6.64 9.24
C ILE A 225 -6.55 5.73 8.36
N ALA A 226 -7.81 5.53 8.71
CA ALA A 226 -8.72 4.69 7.93
C ALA A 226 -9.03 5.35 6.58
N LEU A 227 -8.82 4.64 5.47
CA LEU A 227 -8.88 5.22 4.12
C LEU A 227 -10.27 5.77 3.76
N GLU A 228 -11.35 5.13 4.25
CA GLU A 228 -12.71 5.64 4.04
C GLU A 228 -13.09 6.79 5.02
N ASN A 229 -12.15 7.25 5.85
CA ASN A 229 -12.37 8.24 6.92
C ASN A 229 -11.35 9.39 6.90
N GLN A 230 -10.99 9.85 5.70
CA GLN A 230 -9.98 10.90 5.53
C GLN A 230 -10.61 12.30 5.45
N LEU A 231 -9.83 13.30 5.89
CA LEU A 231 -10.17 14.71 5.79
C LEU A 231 -9.05 15.45 5.02
N PRO A 232 -9.36 16.23 3.97
CA PRO A 232 -8.32 16.94 3.22
C PRO A 232 -7.58 17.94 4.11
N LEU A 233 -6.24 17.93 4.12
CA LEU A 233 -5.46 18.86 4.97
C LEU A 233 -5.66 20.32 4.60
N LEU A 234 -6.15 20.60 3.38
CA LEU A 234 -6.55 21.94 2.95
C LEU A 234 -7.55 22.57 3.93
N VAL A 235 -8.48 21.78 4.51
CA VAL A 235 -9.43 22.31 5.50
C VAL A 235 -8.72 22.79 6.77
N LEU A 236 -7.73 22.03 7.24
CA LEU A 236 -6.94 22.38 8.42
C LEU A 236 -6.14 23.66 8.18
N GLN A 237 -5.56 23.80 6.98
CA GLN A 237 -4.83 25.01 6.59
C GLN A 237 -5.72 26.25 6.60
N ARG A 238 -6.94 26.16 6.05
CA ARG A 238 -7.89 27.29 6.03
C ARG A 238 -8.36 27.66 7.43
N LEU A 239 -8.70 26.69 8.26
CA LEU A 239 -9.14 26.94 9.63
C LEU A 239 -8.02 27.57 10.49
N LEU A 240 -6.79 27.03 10.42
CA LEU A 240 -5.62 27.60 11.10
C LEU A 240 -5.29 29.02 10.61
N ALA A 241 -5.46 29.29 9.31
CA ALA A 241 -5.24 30.62 8.76
C ALA A 241 -6.17 31.68 9.37
N VAL A 242 -7.44 31.30 9.62
CA VAL A 242 -8.39 32.17 10.32
C VAL A 242 -8.02 32.32 11.79
N GLU A 243 -7.74 31.20 12.48
CA GLU A 243 -7.38 31.19 13.91
C GLU A 243 -6.21 32.14 14.20
N ARG A 244 -5.17 32.08 13.37
CA ARG A 244 -3.91 32.82 13.57
C ARG A 244 -3.87 34.17 12.86
N GLY A 245 -4.75 34.40 11.89
CA GLY A 245 -4.71 35.58 11.01
C GLY A 245 -3.61 35.53 9.94
N THR A 246 -2.90 34.40 9.79
CA THR A 246 -1.85 34.17 8.80
C THR A 246 -1.89 32.73 8.32
N THR A 247 -1.70 32.49 7.02
CA THR A 247 -1.66 31.12 6.48
C THR A 247 -0.45 30.36 7.00
N PRO A 248 -0.64 29.20 7.66
CA PRO A 248 0.48 28.39 8.13
C PRO A 248 1.21 27.73 6.96
N GLU A 249 2.52 27.57 7.13
CA GLU A 249 3.37 26.86 6.17
C GLU A 249 2.97 25.38 6.10
N PRO A 250 2.92 24.76 4.91
CA PRO A 250 2.51 23.37 4.76
C PRO A 250 3.32 22.38 5.62
N ALA A 251 4.63 22.63 5.76
CA ALA A 251 5.51 21.80 6.58
C ALA A 251 5.07 21.76 8.05
N GLU A 252 4.47 22.83 8.57
CA GLU A 252 3.97 22.89 9.94
C GLU A 252 2.80 21.92 10.14
N ILE A 253 1.85 21.93 9.21
CA ILE A 253 0.67 21.06 9.26
C ILE A 253 1.10 19.60 9.08
N ASN A 254 1.93 19.32 8.09
CA ASN A 254 2.47 17.98 7.84
C ASN A 254 3.16 17.43 9.11
N MET A 255 3.99 18.24 9.76
CA MET A 255 4.67 17.87 11.00
C MET A 255 3.69 17.62 12.15
N ALA A 256 2.67 18.46 12.29
CA ALA A 256 1.67 18.30 13.33
C ALA A 256 0.89 16.97 13.15
N VAL A 257 0.61 16.56 11.92
CA VAL A 257 -0.01 15.26 11.61
C VAL A 257 0.91 14.10 12.00
N VAL A 258 2.18 14.13 11.58
CA VAL A 258 3.16 13.07 11.93
C VAL A 258 3.29 12.92 13.44
N ARG A 259 3.42 14.06 14.16
CA ARG A 259 3.51 14.08 15.62
C ARG A 259 2.25 13.50 16.27
N TYR A 260 1.07 13.87 15.78
CA TYR A 260 -0.20 13.39 16.31
C TYR A 260 -0.36 11.87 16.16
N LEU A 261 -0.03 11.34 14.98
CA LEU A 261 -0.19 9.92 14.66
C LEU A 261 0.81 9.02 15.39
N TYR A 262 1.99 9.52 15.74
CA TYR A 262 2.99 8.85 16.61
C TYR A 262 3.49 7.48 16.08
N TYR A 263 3.32 7.16 14.79
CA TYR A 263 3.78 5.90 14.21
C TYR A 263 5.26 5.90 13.78
N CYS A 264 5.86 7.07 13.52
CA CYS A 264 7.24 7.22 13.04
C CYS A 264 7.98 8.35 13.78
N SER A 265 9.30 8.24 13.92
CA SER A 265 10.13 9.33 14.47
C SER A 265 10.25 10.47 13.47
N CYS A 266 10.34 11.72 13.95
CA CYS A 266 10.37 12.95 13.15
C CYS A 266 11.63 13.16 12.27
N GLU A 267 12.42 12.11 12.03
CA GLU A 267 13.68 12.20 11.27
C GLU A 267 13.43 11.78 9.80
N GLY A 268 13.11 12.77 8.95
CA GLY A 268 12.82 12.55 7.52
C GLY A 268 11.53 13.21 7.01
N THR A 269 11.14 14.31 7.63
CA THR A 269 9.82 14.93 7.50
C THR A 269 9.41 15.25 6.07
N PRO A 270 8.11 15.07 5.71
CA PRO A 270 7.56 15.53 4.44
C PRO A 270 7.63 17.06 4.37
N THR A 271 8.77 17.55 3.89
CA THR A 271 9.02 18.96 3.59
C THR A 271 8.57 19.24 2.17
N GLY A 272 7.94 20.39 1.93
CA GLY A 272 7.41 20.77 0.62
C GLY A 272 5.93 21.10 0.63
N LYS A 273 5.17 20.56 -0.34
CA LYS A 273 3.74 20.83 -0.53
C LYS A 273 2.89 20.29 0.62
N LEU A 274 1.70 20.85 0.79
CA LEU A 274 0.71 20.35 1.74
C LEU A 274 0.35 18.90 1.37
N GLY A 275 0.29 18.03 2.36
CA GLY A 275 -0.24 16.68 2.16
C GLY A 275 -1.70 16.71 1.74
N LEU A 276 -2.16 15.60 1.16
CA LEU A 276 -3.53 15.44 0.72
C LEU A 276 -4.45 15.27 1.93
N HIS A 277 -4.13 14.31 2.80
CA HIS A 277 -4.88 13.93 4.01
C HIS A 277 -3.93 13.23 5.00
N PRO A 278 -4.35 12.91 6.24
CA PRO A 278 -3.46 12.34 7.25
C PRO A 278 -2.74 11.04 6.84
N LEU A 279 -3.44 10.11 6.16
CA LEU A 279 -2.83 8.86 5.68
C LEU A 279 -1.74 9.08 4.61
N ASP A 280 -1.90 10.05 3.71
CA ASP A 280 -0.87 10.44 2.74
C ASP A 280 0.39 10.98 3.45
N ILE A 281 0.22 11.81 4.47
CA ILE A 281 1.36 12.29 5.27
C ILE A 281 2.07 11.15 5.99
N LEU A 282 1.32 10.20 6.55
CA LEU A 282 1.90 9.04 7.20
C LEU A 282 2.72 8.22 6.19
N HIS A 283 2.18 7.94 5.01
CA HIS A 283 2.90 7.27 3.92
C HIS A 283 4.20 7.99 3.57
N ARG A 284 4.12 9.28 3.25
CA ARG A 284 5.30 10.10 2.89
C ARG A 284 6.35 10.13 3.99
N SER A 285 5.95 10.06 5.27
CA SER A 285 6.89 10.05 6.39
C SER A 285 7.72 8.76 6.50
N MET A 286 7.24 7.66 5.90
CA MET A 286 7.92 6.36 5.88
C MET A 286 8.87 6.22 4.68
N CYS A 287 8.69 7.03 3.65
CA CYS A 287 9.42 6.97 2.39
C CYS A 287 10.43 8.11 2.28
N ALA A 288 11.56 7.88 1.61
CA ALA A 288 12.47 8.98 1.30
C ALA A 288 11.77 10.04 0.42
N PRO A 289 12.12 11.33 0.53
CA PRO A 289 11.61 12.36 -0.37
C PRO A 289 11.91 11.98 -1.82
N GLN A 290 10.86 11.76 -2.61
CA GLN A 290 10.99 11.56 -4.04
C GLN A 290 11.33 12.92 -4.67
N PRO A 291 12.45 13.08 -5.40
CA PRO A 291 12.59 14.22 -6.29
C PRO A 291 11.44 14.16 -7.31
N ASP A 292 10.84 15.32 -7.62
CA ASP A 292 9.70 15.45 -8.54
C ASP A 292 9.82 14.46 -9.70
N ALA A 293 8.82 13.58 -9.81
CA ALA A 293 8.83 12.38 -10.64
C ALA A 293 9.10 12.69 -12.13
N GLN A 294 10.37 12.81 -12.51
CA GLN A 294 10.79 12.32 -13.80
C GLN A 294 10.76 10.80 -13.69
N HIS A 295 9.70 10.21 -14.25
CA HIS A 295 9.66 8.81 -14.61
C HIS A 295 10.86 8.53 -15.52
N GLN A 296 12.03 8.27 -14.94
CA GLN A 296 13.12 7.67 -15.65
C GLN A 296 12.64 6.26 -15.97
N GLY A 297 12.27 6.06 -17.23
CA GLY A 297 12.15 4.74 -17.84
C GLY A 297 13.50 4.05 -17.72
N GLY A 298 13.76 3.48 -16.55
CA GLY A 298 14.83 2.53 -16.33
C GLY A 298 14.44 1.24 -17.03
N ASP A 299 15.40 0.69 -17.79
CA ASP A 299 15.32 -0.58 -18.48
C ASP A 299 14.37 -1.56 -17.80
N SER A 300 13.49 -2.18 -18.58
CA SER A 300 12.61 -3.27 -18.16
C SER A 300 13.45 -4.37 -17.51
N ALA A 301 13.74 -4.23 -16.23
CA ALA A 301 14.40 -5.23 -15.43
C ALA A 301 13.45 -6.43 -15.45
N SER A 302 13.97 -7.57 -15.91
CA SER A 302 13.25 -8.84 -15.90
C SER A 302 12.54 -9.01 -14.55
N PHE A 303 11.21 -9.16 -14.61
CA PHE A 303 10.37 -9.46 -13.45
C PHE A 303 10.95 -10.70 -12.75
N GLU A 304 11.62 -10.52 -11.62
CA GLU A 304 12.03 -11.66 -10.80
C GLU A 304 10.82 -12.08 -9.97
N GLU A 305 10.13 -13.13 -10.39
CA GLU A 305 9.01 -13.75 -9.66
C GLU A 305 9.41 -14.34 -8.29
N ASP A 306 10.71 -14.50 -8.04
CA ASP A 306 11.21 -15.17 -6.86
C ASP A 306 11.22 -14.23 -5.63
N CYS A 307 10.53 -14.64 -4.56
CA CYS A 307 10.56 -14.00 -3.25
C CYS A 307 11.97 -13.95 -2.63
N MET A 308 12.12 -13.11 -1.62
CA MET A 308 13.30 -13.10 -0.75
C MET A 308 13.40 -14.45 -0.01
N PRO A 309 14.58 -15.08 0.11
CA PRO A 309 14.76 -16.24 0.99
C PRO A 309 14.52 -15.88 2.46
N SER A 310 14.10 -16.84 3.28
CA SER A 310 13.80 -16.61 4.70
C SER A 310 15.03 -16.16 5.50
N ALA A 311 14.81 -15.48 6.63
CA ALA A 311 15.92 -14.95 7.43
C ALA A 311 16.89 -16.05 7.90
N VAL A 312 16.38 -17.24 8.25
CA VAL A 312 17.18 -18.40 8.62
C VAL A 312 18.00 -18.90 7.43
N GLU A 313 17.40 -19.09 6.25
CA GLU A 313 18.14 -19.53 5.05
C GLU A 313 19.27 -18.56 4.68
N LEU A 314 19.00 -17.26 4.77
CA LEU A 314 20.01 -16.23 4.55
C LEU A 314 21.15 -16.34 5.56
N ARG A 315 20.84 -16.61 6.84
CA ARG A 315 21.86 -16.84 7.88
C ARG A 315 22.70 -18.08 7.60
N GLU A 316 22.10 -19.13 7.08
CA GLU A 316 22.78 -20.35 6.62
C GLU A 316 23.66 -20.09 5.38
N ALA A 317 23.28 -19.13 4.55
CA ALA A 317 24.05 -18.64 3.39
C ALA A 317 25.08 -17.54 3.72
N ARG A 318 25.36 -17.30 5.02
CA ARG A 318 26.36 -16.34 5.54
C ARG A 318 25.96 -14.86 5.38
N VAL A 319 24.67 -14.58 5.23
CA VAL A 319 24.14 -13.22 5.35
C VAL A 319 24.02 -12.84 6.84
N LEU A 320 24.47 -11.63 7.16
CA LEU A 320 24.35 -11.02 8.48
C LEU A 320 23.27 -9.93 8.42
N PHE A 321 22.44 -9.84 9.45
CA PHE A 321 21.45 -8.77 9.58
C PHE A 321 21.98 -7.68 10.50
N LYS A 322 21.74 -6.43 10.13
CA LYS A 322 22.08 -5.24 10.91
C LYS A 322 20.92 -4.24 10.88
N SER A 323 20.49 -3.77 12.05
CA SER A 323 19.51 -2.68 12.13
C SER A 323 20.18 -1.35 11.76
N SER A 324 19.47 -0.54 10.97
CA SER A 324 19.87 0.82 10.63
C SER A 324 19.16 1.83 11.52
N ASN A 325 19.77 2.99 11.75
CA ASN A 325 19.21 4.04 12.62
C ASN A 325 18.13 4.89 11.93
N THR A 326 17.66 4.51 10.74
CA THR A 326 16.65 5.25 9.98
C THR A 326 15.31 4.53 10.04
N HIS A 327 14.23 5.29 9.93
CA HIS A 327 12.86 4.78 9.83
C HIS A 327 12.39 4.61 8.38
N LEU A 328 13.21 5.03 7.41
CA LEU A 328 12.84 5.01 6.00
C LEU A 328 12.85 3.57 5.47
N ILE A 329 11.72 3.15 4.91
CA ILE A 329 11.49 1.77 4.44
C ILE A 329 12.35 1.41 3.22
N ASP A 330 12.78 2.39 2.44
CA ASP A 330 13.62 2.20 1.25
C ASP A 330 15.12 2.22 1.58
N ALA A 331 15.51 2.50 2.83
CA ALA A 331 16.90 2.51 3.29
C ALA A 331 17.45 1.10 3.59
N ILE A 332 17.18 0.15 2.68
CA ILE A 332 17.68 -1.22 2.74
C ILE A 332 18.91 -1.34 1.84
N THR A 333 20.01 -1.86 2.39
CA THR A 333 21.25 -2.05 1.63
C THR A 333 21.88 -3.40 1.91
N PHE A 334 22.55 -3.96 0.90
CA PHE A 334 23.34 -5.17 1.06
C PHE A 334 24.80 -4.91 0.71
N ARG A 335 25.70 -5.05 1.67
CA ARG A 335 27.14 -4.83 1.46
C ARG A 335 27.96 -5.88 2.16
N ASN A 336 28.88 -6.52 1.43
CA ASN A 336 29.83 -7.50 1.97
C ASN A 336 29.18 -8.64 2.79
N GLY A 337 27.98 -9.10 2.39
CA GLY A 337 27.25 -10.14 3.12
C GLY A 337 26.45 -9.62 4.32
N VAL A 338 26.34 -8.30 4.51
CA VAL A 338 25.52 -7.69 5.55
C VAL A 338 24.31 -7.04 4.90
N LEU A 339 23.12 -7.51 5.26
CA LEU A 339 21.84 -6.89 4.95
C LEU A 339 21.48 -5.91 6.08
N SER A 340 21.47 -4.62 5.74
CA SER A 340 21.12 -3.53 6.65
C SER A 340 19.74 -3.00 6.30
N MET A 341 18.87 -2.82 7.30
CA MET A 341 17.47 -2.41 7.09
C MET A 341 16.89 -1.69 8.31
N PRO A 342 15.80 -0.91 8.16
CA PRO A 342 15.15 -0.22 9.28
C PRO A 342 14.53 -1.20 10.28
N GLU A 343 14.33 -0.72 11.52
CA GLU A 343 13.58 -1.46 12.54
C GLU A 343 12.08 -1.49 12.20
N PHE A 344 11.50 -2.69 12.15
CA PHE A 344 10.07 -2.90 12.08
C PHE A 344 9.49 -3.07 13.49
N LYS A 345 8.55 -2.19 13.87
CA LYS A 345 7.85 -2.24 15.15
C LYS A 345 6.43 -2.75 14.96
N ALA A 346 6.10 -3.84 15.64
CA ALA A 346 4.76 -4.43 15.61
C ALA A 346 3.97 -4.03 16.87
N TYR A 347 2.88 -3.30 16.65
CA TYR A 347 1.86 -2.90 17.62
C TYR A 347 0.53 -3.61 17.30
N GLY A 348 -0.49 -3.41 18.15
CA GLY A 348 -1.77 -4.11 18.01
C GLY A 348 -2.61 -3.68 16.80
N ASP A 349 -2.31 -2.51 16.24
CA ASP A 349 -2.99 -1.88 15.11
C ASP A 349 -2.15 -1.89 13.82
N THR A 350 -0.95 -2.48 13.86
CA THR A 350 0.00 -2.48 12.74
C THR A 350 -0.58 -3.10 11.48
N GLU A 351 -1.36 -4.16 11.59
CA GLU A 351 -2.03 -4.78 10.45
C GLU A 351 -2.98 -3.79 9.75
N ASN A 352 -3.87 -3.15 10.52
CA ASN A 352 -4.80 -2.15 9.98
C ASN A 352 -4.08 -0.96 9.34
N LEU A 353 -3.00 -0.50 9.97
CA LEU A 353 -2.16 0.56 9.43
C LEU A 353 -1.64 0.21 8.03
N TYR A 354 -0.99 -0.94 7.86
CA TYR A 354 -0.43 -1.33 6.57
C TYR A 354 -1.53 -1.62 5.53
N LEU A 355 -2.66 -2.20 5.93
CA LEU A 355 -3.80 -2.41 5.02
C LEU A 355 -4.30 -1.09 4.43
N ASN A 356 -4.50 -0.06 5.26
CA ASN A 356 -4.93 1.25 4.78
C ASN A 356 -3.89 1.90 3.87
N LEU A 357 -2.61 1.81 4.21
CA LEU A 357 -1.54 2.34 3.37
C LEU A 357 -1.42 1.59 2.03
N PHE A 358 -1.56 0.27 2.00
CA PHE A 358 -1.57 -0.52 0.75
C PHE A 358 -2.76 -0.20 -0.13
N ALA A 359 -3.94 -0.02 0.46
CA ALA A 359 -5.11 0.42 -0.29
C ALA A 359 -4.87 1.82 -0.89
N PHE A 360 -4.21 2.72 -0.15
CA PHE A 360 -3.86 4.04 -0.66
C PHE A 360 -2.85 3.98 -1.82
N GLU A 361 -1.76 3.22 -1.71
CA GLU A 361 -0.80 3.02 -2.82
C GLU A 361 -1.46 2.41 -4.07
N GLN A 362 -2.40 1.46 -3.88
CA GLN A 362 -3.10 0.83 -5.00
C GLN A 362 -4.11 1.76 -5.69
N LEU A 363 -4.68 2.73 -4.96
CA LEU A 363 -5.75 3.60 -5.45
C LEU A 363 -5.27 5.00 -5.89
N HIS A 364 -4.13 5.48 -5.38
CA HIS A 364 -3.58 6.80 -5.70
C HIS A 364 -2.34 6.69 -6.59
N PRO A 365 -2.44 7.02 -7.90
CA PRO A 365 -1.34 6.79 -8.86
C PRO A 365 -0.03 7.50 -8.53
N ASP A 366 -0.08 8.67 -7.89
CA ASP A 366 1.10 9.51 -7.63
C ASP A 366 1.85 9.12 -6.33
N THR A 367 1.34 8.15 -5.56
CA THR A 367 1.94 7.73 -4.28
C THR A 367 3.21 6.90 -4.46
N GLY A 368 3.29 6.11 -5.53
CA GLY A 368 4.33 5.10 -5.74
C GLY A 368 3.98 3.72 -5.16
N TYR A 369 4.97 2.85 -5.03
CA TYR A 369 4.83 1.43 -4.64
C TYR A 369 5.90 0.99 -3.61
N GLU A 370 6.49 1.95 -2.92
CA GLU A 370 7.60 1.74 -1.99
C GLU A 370 7.19 0.84 -0.83
N LEU A 371 6.00 1.05 -0.27
CA LEU A 371 5.50 0.30 0.88
C LEU A 371 5.09 -1.12 0.51
N LEU A 372 4.39 -1.29 -0.62
CA LEU A 372 4.07 -2.61 -1.18
C LEU A 372 5.33 -3.42 -1.45
N SER A 373 6.35 -2.80 -2.07
CA SER A 373 7.63 -3.45 -2.37
C SER A 373 8.42 -3.78 -1.10
N TYR A 374 8.43 -2.88 -0.12
CA TYR A 374 9.06 -3.09 1.18
C TYR A 374 8.40 -4.25 1.93
N MET A 375 7.07 -4.26 1.99
CA MET A 375 6.37 -5.34 2.68
C MET A 375 6.57 -6.67 1.97
N PHE A 376 6.53 -6.71 0.63
CA PHE A 376 6.86 -7.93 -0.12
C PHE A 376 8.27 -8.45 0.25
N PHE A 377 9.25 -7.55 0.36
CA PHE A 377 10.60 -7.90 0.80
C PHE A 377 10.62 -8.49 2.22
N MET A 378 9.87 -7.88 3.16
CA MET A 378 9.78 -8.33 4.54
C MET A 378 9.04 -9.66 4.70
N VAL A 379 7.97 -9.89 3.93
CA VAL A 379 7.19 -11.13 3.95
C VAL A 379 8.07 -12.32 3.56
N GLY A 380 8.92 -12.19 2.54
CA GLY A 380 9.86 -13.26 2.18
C GLY A 380 10.90 -13.57 3.27
N LEU A 381 11.23 -12.60 4.14
CA LEU A 381 12.15 -12.86 5.26
C LEU A 381 11.51 -13.63 6.41
N ILE A 382 10.18 -13.62 6.54
CA ILE A 382 9.44 -14.06 7.72
C ILE A 382 8.48 -15.21 7.35
N GLU A 383 9.03 -16.41 7.22
CA GLU A 383 8.24 -17.62 6.93
C GLU A 383 7.89 -18.43 8.19
N SER A 384 8.68 -18.28 9.25
CA SER A 384 8.54 -19.06 10.47
C SER A 384 8.87 -18.29 11.75
N ASN A 385 8.48 -18.85 12.90
CA ASN A 385 8.83 -18.30 14.21
C ASN A 385 10.36 -18.21 14.41
N ARG A 386 11.15 -19.06 13.75
CA ARG A 386 12.61 -19.02 13.84
C ARG A 386 13.18 -17.79 13.14
N ASP A 387 12.56 -17.37 12.04
CA ASP A 387 12.92 -16.15 11.32
C ASP A 387 12.65 -14.92 12.16
N VAL A 388 11.47 -14.87 12.79
CA VAL A 388 11.11 -13.80 13.73
C VAL A 388 12.10 -13.73 14.89
N ALA A 389 12.38 -14.87 15.54
CA ALA A 389 13.33 -14.92 16.65
C ALA A 389 14.74 -14.44 16.23
N LEU A 390 15.20 -14.83 15.04
CA LEU A 390 16.47 -14.39 14.48
C LEU A 390 16.49 -12.88 14.23
N LEU A 391 15.48 -12.33 13.56
CA LEU A 391 15.40 -10.90 13.24
C LEU A 391 15.25 -10.03 14.50
N ARG A 392 14.50 -10.50 15.50
CA ARG A 392 14.41 -9.89 16.83
C ARG A 392 15.76 -9.85 17.54
N SER A 393 16.52 -10.96 17.52
CA SER A 393 17.87 -11.02 18.11
C SER A 393 18.86 -10.02 17.48
N ARG A 394 18.52 -9.47 16.30
CA ARG A 394 19.33 -8.49 15.55
C ARG A 394 18.76 -7.08 15.58
N GLY A 395 17.69 -6.84 16.33
CA GLY A 395 17.03 -5.54 16.42
C GLY A 395 16.38 -5.09 15.12
N ILE A 396 16.08 -6.01 14.20
CA ILE A 396 15.31 -5.72 12.98
C ILE A 396 13.82 -5.68 13.30
N ILE A 397 13.34 -6.63 14.12
CA ILE A 397 11.93 -6.69 14.52
C ILE A 397 11.85 -6.40 16.00
N ARG A 398 10.96 -5.48 16.36
CA ARG A 398 10.55 -5.25 17.73
C ARG A 398 9.07 -5.56 17.87
N ASN A 399 8.81 -6.71 18.45
CA ASN A 399 7.45 -7.17 18.72
C ASN A 399 6.99 -6.64 20.08
N MET A 400 6.11 -5.64 20.09
CA MET A 400 5.72 -4.91 21.30
C MET A 400 4.45 -5.45 21.96
N ARG A 401 3.68 -6.32 21.28
CA ARG A 401 2.37 -6.78 21.77
C ARG A 401 1.98 -8.20 21.34
N SER A 402 2.61 -8.79 20.33
CA SER A 402 2.18 -10.08 19.78
C SER A 402 3.16 -11.21 20.12
N SER A 403 2.69 -12.46 19.99
CA SER A 403 3.59 -13.62 19.97
C SER A 403 4.33 -13.71 18.63
N ASP A 404 5.46 -14.43 18.57
CA ASP A 404 6.14 -14.64 17.29
C ASP A 404 5.23 -15.34 16.26
N LYS A 405 4.31 -16.20 16.74
CA LYS A 405 3.30 -16.87 15.90
C LYS A 405 2.31 -15.87 15.30
N GLU A 406 1.76 -14.98 16.11
CA GLU A 406 0.83 -13.94 15.65
C GLU A 406 1.51 -12.98 14.67
N LEU A 407 2.80 -12.68 14.87
CA LEU A 407 3.56 -11.86 13.93
C LEU A 407 3.70 -12.55 12.56
N VAL A 408 4.02 -13.84 12.52
CA VAL A 408 4.08 -14.61 11.25
C VAL A 408 2.72 -14.62 10.57
N GLU A 409 1.64 -14.80 11.33
CA GLU A 409 0.27 -14.76 10.79
C GLU A 409 -0.07 -13.38 10.20
N MET A 410 0.26 -12.30 10.90
CA MET A 410 0.10 -10.94 10.39
C MET A 410 0.86 -10.72 9.07
N PHE A 411 2.12 -11.13 8.97
CA PHE A 411 2.89 -11.01 7.71
C PHE A 411 2.28 -11.87 6.59
N SER A 412 1.76 -13.05 6.92
CA SER A 412 1.06 -13.91 5.95
C SER A 412 -0.21 -13.26 5.41
N VAL A 413 -0.99 -12.59 6.27
CA VAL A 413 -2.16 -11.79 5.88
C VAL A 413 -1.70 -10.65 4.97
N LEU A 414 -0.79 -9.79 5.45
CA LEU A 414 -0.27 -8.64 4.70
C LEU A 414 0.29 -9.03 3.33
N GLY A 415 1.02 -10.16 3.25
CA GLY A 415 1.62 -10.67 2.02
C GLY A 415 0.63 -10.85 0.86
N ARG A 416 -0.66 -11.10 1.13
CA ARG A 416 -1.69 -11.27 0.10
C ARG A 416 -2.00 -10.01 -0.68
N ALA A 417 -1.74 -8.83 -0.13
CA ALA A 417 -1.95 -7.53 -0.78
C ALA A 417 -0.67 -6.92 -1.34
N THR A 418 0.48 -7.59 -1.20
CA THR A 418 1.78 -6.99 -1.54
C THR A 418 2.31 -7.45 -2.89
N LEU A 419 3.08 -6.58 -3.55
CA LEU A 419 3.77 -6.90 -4.78
C LEU A 419 5.12 -6.17 -4.83
N MET A 420 6.12 -6.80 -5.44
CA MET A 420 7.38 -6.12 -5.74
C MET A 420 7.24 -5.35 -7.06
N HIS A 421 7.24 -4.02 -6.99
CA HIS A 421 7.13 -3.21 -8.20
C HIS A 421 8.43 -3.28 -9.03
N PRO A 422 8.39 -3.39 -10.37
CA PRO A 422 9.58 -3.53 -11.20
C PRO A 422 10.62 -2.40 -11.04
N SER A 423 10.17 -1.16 -10.81
CA SER A 423 11.06 -0.01 -10.61
C SER A 423 11.63 0.10 -9.19
N SER A 424 11.24 -0.80 -8.27
CA SER A 424 11.68 -0.72 -6.88
C SER A 424 13.21 -0.92 -6.77
N LYS A 425 13.86 -0.06 -6.00
CA LYS A 425 15.30 -0.19 -5.66
C LYS A 425 15.59 -1.50 -4.94
N LEU A 426 14.59 -2.08 -4.25
CA LEU A 426 14.72 -3.35 -3.54
C LEU A 426 14.97 -4.53 -4.48
N ASN A 427 14.60 -4.45 -5.77
CA ASN A 427 14.97 -5.46 -6.75
C ASN A 427 16.49 -5.61 -6.89
N GLY A 428 17.22 -4.49 -6.80
CA GLY A 428 18.69 -4.51 -6.81
C GLY A 428 19.24 -5.26 -5.59
N VAL A 429 18.73 -4.94 -4.40
CA VAL A 429 19.13 -5.60 -3.14
C VAL A 429 18.82 -7.10 -3.18
N LEU A 430 17.62 -7.47 -3.62
CA LEU A 430 17.18 -8.85 -3.77
C LEU A 430 18.14 -9.64 -4.67
N ARG A 431 18.49 -9.07 -5.83
CA ARG A 431 19.43 -9.67 -6.79
C ARG A 431 20.82 -9.87 -6.19
N GLU A 432 21.34 -8.87 -5.49
CA GLU A 432 22.66 -8.96 -4.85
C GLU A 432 22.70 -10.02 -3.75
N VAL A 433 21.64 -10.12 -2.94
CA VAL A 433 21.52 -11.14 -1.89
C VAL A 433 21.44 -12.53 -2.51
N LYS A 434 20.56 -12.74 -3.50
CA LYS A 434 20.46 -14.03 -4.20
C LYS A 434 21.79 -14.42 -4.86
N ALA A 435 22.47 -13.48 -5.52
CA ALA A 435 23.80 -13.71 -6.10
C ALA A 435 24.82 -14.11 -5.03
N HIS A 436 24.77 -13.50 -3.84
CA HIS A 436 25.59 -13.89 -2.70
C HIS A 436 25.31 -15.31 -2.23
N CYS A 437 24.03 -15.69 -2.10
CA CYS A 437 23.62 -17.04 -1.69
C CYS A 437 24.03 -18.11 -2.72
N LYS A 438 23.97 -17.77 -4.03
CA LYS A 438 24.38 -18.66 -5.13
C LYS A 438 25.89 -18.92 -5.21
N LYS A 439 26.74 -18.16 -4.51
CA LYS A 439 28.20 -18.44 -4.46
C LYS A 439 28.45 -19.85 -3.93
N ARG A 440 29.29 -20.64 -4.61
CA ARG A 440 29.55 -22.06 -4.29
C ARG A 440 29.79 -22.31 -2.79
N ARG A 441 30.66 -21.52 -2.16
CA ARG A 441 30.99 -21.63 -0.73
C ARG A 441 29.77 -21.40 0.18
N ASN A 442 28.92 -20.43 -0.15
CA ASN A 442 27.75 -20.09 0.64
C ASN A 442 26.64 -21.14 0.46
N LYS A 443 26.40 -21.59 -0.78
CA LYS A 443 25.47 -22.68 -1.07
C LYS A 443 25.85 -23.99 -0.36
N TRP A 444 27.13 -24.37 -0.43
CA TRP A 444 27.63 -25.57 0.26
C TRP A 444 27.47 -25.47 1.78
N ARG A 445 27.80 -24.30 2.35
CA ARG A 445 27.58 -24.05 3.78
C ARG A 445 26.11 -24.15 4.15
N ALA A 446 25.23 -23.50 3.38
CA ALA A 446 23.80 -23.51 3.65
C ALA A 446 23.26 -24.94 3.66
N ASN A 447 23.56 -25.72 2.61
CA ASN A 447 23.19 -27.13 2.54
C ASN A 447 23.74 -27.94 3.74
N PHE A 448 25.00 -27.73 4.11
CA PHE A 448 25.60 -28.44 5.25
C PHE A 448 24.90 -28.09 6.57
N VAL A 449 24.66 -26.81 6.84
CA VAL A 449 23.98 -26.37 8.07
C VAL A 449 22.56 -26.92 8.09
N HIS A 450 21.82 -26.76 6.99
CA HIS A 450 20.44 -27.19 6.87
C HIS A 450 20.28 -28.71 7.05
N THR A 451 21.14 -29.52 6.44
CA THR A 451 21.04 -30.99 6.50
C THR A 451 21.57 -31.56 7.80
N TYR A 452 22.72 -31.09 8.29
CA TYR A 452 23.42 -31.75 9.39
C TYR A 452 23.26 -31.07 10.75
N LEU A 453 23.05 -29.75 10.79
CA LEU A 453 22.97 -28.99 12.04
C LEU A 453 21.53 -28.70 12.49
N SER A 454 20.53 -28.90 11.63
CA SER A 454 19.11 -28.68 11.95
C SER A 454 18.51 -29.72 12.89
N SER A 455 19.09 -30.92 12.95
CA SER A 455 18.62 -32.04 13.78
C SER A 455 19.74 -32.50 14.71
N PRO A 456 19.52 -32.49 16.05
CA PRO A 456 20.52 -32.96 17.01
C PRO A 456 20.99 -34.39 16.72
N TRP A 457 20.07 -35.27 16.30
CA TRP A 457 20.39 -36.67 15.99
C TRP A 457 21.26 -36.82 14.74
N VAL A 458 21.00 -36.03 13.70
CA VAL A 458 21.82 -36.04 12.48
C VAL A 458 23.22 -35.51 12.79
N PHE A 459 23.31 -34.46 13.62
CA PHE A 459 24.60 -33.92 14.07
C PHE A 459 25.41 -34.94 14.89
N ILE A 460 24.77 -35.60 15.86
CA ILE A 460 25.41 -36.66 16.66
C ILE A 460 25.88 -37.81 15.76
N SER A 461 25.05 -38.22 14.80
CA SER A 461 25.40 -39.27 13.83
C SER A 461 26.61 -38.87 12.97
N LEU A 462 26.68 -37.61 12.55
CA LEU A 462 27.82 -37.07 11.83
C LEU A 462 29.10 -37.11 12.68
N ILE A 463 29.02 -36.71 13.96
CA ILE A 463 30.16 -36.79 14.88
C ILE A 463 30.63 -38.24 15.05
N ALA A 464 29.71 -39.17 15.28
CA ALA A 464 30.03 -40.58 15.42
C ALA A 464 30.71 -41.13 14.16
N ALA A 465 30.21 -40.79 12.97
CA ALA A 465 30.81 -41.19 11.71
C ALA A 465 32.23 -40.64 11.53
N VAL A 466 32.49 -39.38 11.92
CA VAL A 466 33.83 -38.77 11.89
C VAL A 466 34.78 -39.46 12.87
N ILE A 467 34.34 -39.77 14.09
CA ILE A 467 35.15 -40.49 15.07
C ILE A 467 35.51 -41.89 14.56
N LEU A 468 34.54 -42.61 14.01
CA LEU A 468 34.76 -43.93 13.41
C LEU A 468 35.74 -43.86 12.23
N LEU A 469 35.62 -42.85 11.37
CA LEU A 469 36.54 -42.65 10.25
C LEU A 469 37.97 -42.33 10.71
N MET A 470 38.12 -41.51 11.75
CA MET A 470 39.43 -41.25 12.35
C MET A 470 40.03 -42.50 12.99
N ALA A 471 39.22 -43.30 13.68
CA ALA A 471 39.64 -44.56 14.27
C ALA A 471 40.08 -45.57 13.20
N THR A 472 39.36 -45.68 12.08
CA THR A 472 39.74 -46.58 10.98
C THR A 472 41.00 -46.12 10.25
N LEU A 473 41.18 -44.81 10.02
CA LEU A 473 42.42 -44.27 9.48
C LEU A 473 43.60 -44.59 10.40
N LEU A 474 43.44 -44.39 11.71
CA LEU A 474 44.49 -44.69 12.68
C LEU A 474 44.81 -46.19 12.71
N GLN A 475 43.80 -47.05 12.69
CA GLN A 475 43.97 -48.51 12.59
C GLN A 475 44.71 -48.90 11.31
N THR A 476 44.39 -48.28 10.18
CA THR A 476 45.05 -48.54 8.88
C THR A 476 46.51 -48.12 8.91
N VAL A 477 46.82 -46.95 9.51
CA VAL A 477 48.20 -46.47 9.68
C VAL A 477 49.02 -47.43 10.55
N TYR A 478 48.48 -47.87 11.70
CA TYR A 478 49.15 -48.85 12.57
C TYR A 478 49.32 -50.22 11.91
N ALA A 479 48.40 -50.63 11.04
CA ALA A 479 48.53 -51.88 10.30
C ALA A 479 49.64 -51.82 9.22
N ILE A 480 49.87 -50.65 8.63
CA ILE A 480 50.83 -50.45 7.54
C ILE A 480 52.25 -50.12 8.06
N LEU A 481 52.36 -49.39 9.17
CA LEU A 481 53.63 -49.00 9.81
C LEU A 481 54.67 -50.14 9.94
N PRO A 482 54.30 -51.37 10.37
CA PRO A 482 55.23 -52.50 10.46
C PRO A 482 55.90 -52.88 9.13
N PHE A 483 55.21 -52.70 8.00
CA PHE A 483 55.74 -53.03 6.66
C PHE A 483 56.83 -52.06 6.20
N TYR A 484 56.78 -50.80 6.65
CA TYR A 484 57.80 -49.79 6.31
C TYR A 484 58.92 -49.71 7.35
N SER A 485 58.68 -50.12 8.59
CA SER A 485 59.71 -50.18 9.65
C SER A 485 60.74 -51.30 9.45
N LYS A 486 60.48 -52.27 8.57
CA LYS A 486 61.38 -53.41 8.26
C LYS A 486 62.41 -53.14 7.16
N VAL A 487 62.47 -51.92 6.60
CA VAL A 487 63.48 -51.52 5.61
C VAL A 487 64.51 -50.61 6.27
N LYS A 488 65.25 -51.15 7.24
CA LYS A 488 66.61 -50.68 7.57
C LYS A 488 67.53 -51.86 7.27
N PRO A 489 68.39 -51.80 6.23
CA PRO A 489 69.41 -52.82 6.04
C PRO A 489 70.40 -52.70 7.19
N GLU A 490 70.49 -53.74 8.02
CA GLU A 490 71.68 -53.93 8.84
C GLU A 490 72.85 -54.21 7.90
N VAL A 491 73.91 -53.41 8.06
CA VAL A 491 75.18 -53.45 7.31
C VAL A 491 75.93 -54.73 7.62
#